data_AF-A0A231H309-F1
#
_entry.id   AF-A0A231H309-F1
#
_cell.length_a   1.000
_cell.length_b   1.000
_cell.length_c   1.000
_cell.angle_alpha   90.00
_cell.angle_beta   90.00
_cell.angle_gamma   90.00
#
_symmetry.space_group_name_H-M   'P 1'
#
loop_
_entity.id
_entity.type
_entity.pdbx_description
1 polymer ?
#
loop_
_entity_poly.entity_id
_entity_poly.type
_entity_poly.pdbx_seq_one_letter_code
_entity_poly.pdbx_strand_id
1 'polypeptide(L)' 'MAVLANEFAAARISLDTSGNGPRLLVEDLDSGARIFLSPLELACFCLATSEDRDNWLRVGTYRDERSPHRAPVGDSR' A
#
# COMPACT_ATOMS: atom_id res chain seq x y z
N MET A 1 12.54 7.93 -14.22
CA MET A 1 11.29 8.31 -13.53
C MET A 1 10.14 8.03 -14.48
N ALA A 2 9.01 7.55 -13.96
CA ALA A 2 7.77 7.35 -14.72
C ALA A 2 6.59 7.99 -13.98
N VAL A 3 5.58 8.40 -14.72
CA VAL A 3 4.31 8.90 -14.18
C VAL A 3 3.20 7.98 -14.66
N LEU A 4 2.35 7.55 -13.74
CA LEU A 4 1.16 6.74 -13.99
C LEU A 4 -0.05 7.57 -13.59
N ALA A 5 -1.00 7.76 -14.50
CA ALA A 5 -2.19 8.55 -14.21
C ALA A 5 -3.41 8.00 -14.94
N ASN A 6 -4.58 8.16 -14.32
CA ASN A 6 -5.90 7.89 -14.89
C ASN A 6 -6.94 8.86 -14.29
N GLU A 7 -8.22 8.62 -14.51
CA GLU A 7 -9.33 9.45 -14.02
C GLU A 7 -9.54 9.38 -12.49
N PHE A 8 -8.86 8.46 -11.80
CA PHE A 8 -9.01 8.24 -10.36
C PHE A 8 -7.80 8.69 -9.54
N ALA A 9 -6.59 8.62 -10.10
CA ALA A 9 -5.34 8.92 -9.39
C ALA A 9 -4.17 9.23 -10.33
N ALA A 10 -3.18 9.95 -9.82
CA ALA A 10 -1.89 10.16 -10.47
C ALA A 10 -0.72 9.90 -9.50
N ALA A 11 0.24 9.08 -9.92
CA ALA A 11 1.42 8.73 -9.12
C ALA A 11 2.71 8.86 -9.92
N ARG A 12 3.78 9.29 -9.26
CA ARG A 12 5.14 9.32 -9.79
C ARG A 12 5.96 8.20 -9.17
N ILE A 13 6.67 7.47 -10.02
CA ILE A 13 7.56 6.37 -9.65
C ILE A 13 9.00 6.73 -9.99
N SER A 14 9.89 6.59 -9.01
CA SER A 14 11.32 6.85 -9.18
C SER A 14 12.18 5.93 -8.31
N LEU A 15 13.46 5.84 -8.65
CA LEU A 15 14.45 5.16 -7.82
C LEU A 15 15.02 6.16 -6.82
N ASP A 16 14.86 5.91 -5.53
CA ASP A 16 15.55 6.64 -4.47
C ASP A 16 16.86 5.94 -4.11
N THR A 17 17.94 6.71 -4.06
CA THR A 17 19.30 6.25 -3.70
C THR A 17 19.90 7.04 -2.54
N SER A 18 19.12 7.92 -1.90
CA SER A 18 19.59 8.78 -0.81
C SER A 18 19.76 8.07 0.54
N GLY A 19 19.13 6.91 0.71
CA GLY A 19 19.16 6.11 1.94
C GLY A 19 20.20 4.98 1.96
N ASN A 20 20.03 4.04 2.88
CA ASN A 20 20.92 2.88 3.08
C ASN A 20 20.83 1.80 1.98
N GLY A 21 20.44 2.17 0.76
CA GLY A 21 20.24 1.28 -0.37
C GLY A 21 19.18 1.80 -1.35
N PRO A 22 19.12 1.24 -2.56
CA PRO A 22 18.12 1.61 -3.57
C PRO A 22 16.71 1.22 -3.11
N ARG A 23 15.76 2.14 -3.24
CA ARG A 23 14.34 1.94 -2.91
C ARG A 23 13.46 2.45 -4.04
N LEU A 24 12.31 1.83 -4.24
CA LEU A 24 11.28 2.36 -5.12
C LEU A 24 10.52 3.47 -4.37
N LEU A 25 10.60 4.71 -4.83
CA LEU A 25 9.78 5.80 -4.34
C LEU A 25 8.50 5.87 -5.19
N VAL A 26 7.36 5.81 -4.51
CA VAL A 26 6.04 6.10 -5.06
C VAL A 26 5.51 7.36 -4.39
N GLU A 27 5.19 8.36 -5.20
CA GLU A 27 4.62 9.64 -4.76
C GLU A 27 3.23 9.79 -5.36
N ASP A 28 2.23 9.98 -4.50
CA ASP A 28 0.90 10.44 -4.90
C ASP A 28 0.99 11.93 -5.28
N LEU A 29 0.59 12.25 -6.51
CA LEU A 29 0.68 13.60 -7.04
C LEU A 29 -0.46 14.51 -6.57
N ASP A 30 -1.56 13.95 -6.07
CA ASP A 30 -2.71 14.71 -5.57
C ASP A 30 -2.48 15.16 -4.12
N SER A 31 -2.09 14.23 -3.24
CA SER A 31 -1.83 14.53 -1.82
C SER A 31 -0.38 14.89 -1.49
N GLY A 32 0.57 14.54 -2.36
CA GLY A 32 2.00 14.62 -2.07
C GLY A 32 2.52 13.53 -1.13
N ALA A 33 1.69 12.58 -0.72
CA ALA A 33 2.10 11.46 0.14
C ALA A 33 3.14 10.59 -0.57
N ARG A 34 4.08 10.03 0.21
CA ARG A 34 5.21 9.25 -0.30
C ARG A 34 5.38 7.95 0.46
N ILE A 35 5.67 6.89 -0.27
CA ILE A 35 6.13 5.61 0.29
C ILE A 35 7.43 5.18 -0.41
N PHE A 36 8.33 4.60 0.37
CA PHE A 36 9.58 4.02 -0.12
C PHE A 36 9.51 2.52 0.11
N LEU A 37 9.70 1.74 -0.95
CA LEU A 37 9.73 0.28 -0.88
C LEU A 37 11.16 -0.19 -1.09
N SER A 38 11.73 -0.82 -0.06
CA SER A 38 12.95 -1.62 -0.21
C SER A 38 12.71 -2.79 -1.16
N PRO A 39 13.78 -3.40 -1.72
CA PRO A 39 13.64 -4.57 -2.57
C PRO A 39 12.89 -5.72 -1.90
N LEU A 40 13.01 -5.88 -0.58
CA LEU A 40 12.30 -6.91 0.18
C LEU A 40 10.80 -6.62 0.25
N GLU A 41 10.41 -5.38 0.58
CA GLU A 41 9.01 -4.98 0.62
C GLU A 41 8.36 -5.09 -0.77
N LEU A 42 9.07 -4.66 -1.81
CA LEU A 42 8.62 -4.79 -3.20
C LEU A 42 8.42 -6.26 -3.59
N ALA A 43 9.34 -7.15 -3.18
CA ALA A 43 9.20 -8.59 -3.43
C ALA A 43 7.94 -9.17 -2.77
N CYS A 44 7.58 -8.73 -1.56
CA CYS A 44 6.34 -9.12 -0.91
C CYS A 44 5.11 -8.75 -1.74
N PHE A 45 5.08 -7.56 -2.35
CA PHE A 45 3.98 -7.17 -3.25
C PHE A 45 3.90 -8.03 -4.52
N CYS A 46 5.05 -8.42 -5.09
CA CYS A 46 5.10 -9.27 -6.29
C CYS A 46 4.66 -10.71 -6.01
N LEU A 47 4.87 -11.20 -4.79
CA LEU A 47 4.54 -12.56 -4.38
C LEU A 47 3.17 -12.68 -3.71
N ALA A 48 2.50 -11.55 -3.48
CA ALA A 48 1.21 -11.47 -2.84
C ALA A 48 0.16 -12.31 -3.57
N THR A 49 -0.65 -13.05 -2.81
CA THR A 49 -1.84 -13.71 -3.35
C THR A 49 -2.91 -12.67 -3.70
N SER A 50 -3.97 -13.08 -4.42
CA SER A 50 -5.10 -12.18 -4.68
C SER A 50 -5.79 -11.72 -3.39
N GLU A 51 -5.91 -12.62 -2.41
CA GLU A 51 -6.49 -12.31 -1.10
C GLU A 51 -5.67 -11.27 -0.34
N ASP A 52 -4.34 -11.39 -0.35
CA ASP A 52 -3.45 -10.40 0.26
C ASP A 52 -3.67 -9.01 -0.35
N ARG A 53 -3.73 -8.93 -1.69
CA ARG A 53 -3.95 -7.67 -2.41
C ARG A 53 -5.32 -7.06 -2.11
N ASP A 54 -6.36 -7.88 -2.09
CA ASP A 54 -7.72 -7.42 -1.76
C ASP A 54 -7.79 -6.85 -0.34
N ASN A 55 -7.09 -7.48 0.62
CA ASN A 55 -7.03 -6.99 1.98
C ASN A 55 -6.26 -5.66 2.09
N TRP A 56 -5.16 -5.48 1.34
CA TRP A 56 -4.39 -4.24 1.33
C TRP A 56 -5.16 -3.05 0.75
N LEU A 57 -6.07 -3.30 -0.20
CA LEU A 57 -6.92 -2.26 -0.76
C LEU A 57 -7.96 -1.72 0.25
N ARG A 58 -8.24 -2.42 1.36
CA ARG A 58 -9.26 -2.04 2.35
C ARG A 58 -8.80 -0.92 3.30
N VAL A 59 -8.40 0.21 2.73
CA VAL A 59 -7.94 1.41 3.44
C VAL A 59 -8.67 2.65 2.93
N GLY A 60 -8.74 3.71 3.77
CA GLY A 60 -9.39 4.97 3.39
C GLY A 60 -10.81 4.77 2.88
N THR A 61 -11.11 5.30 1.69
CA THR A 61 -12.43 5.21 1.01
C THR A 61 -12.85 3.77 0.67
N TYR A 62 -11.89 2.84 0.56
CA TYR A 62 -12.14 1.44 0.24
C TYR A 62 -12.24 0.55 1.48
N ARG A 63 -12.21 1.16 2.67
CA ARG A 63 -12.40 0.43 3.93
C ARG A 63 -13.83 -0.09 3.97
N ASP A 64 -13.98 -1.42 4.03
CA ASP A 64 -15.29 -2.04 4.12
C ASP A 64 -15.88 -1.78 5.52
N GLU A 65 -16.90 -0.91 5.60
CA GLU A 65 -17.59 -0.60 6.87
C GLU A 65 -18.35 -1.83 7.44
N ARG A 66 -18.51 -2.89 6.63
CA ARG A 66 -19.30 -4.08 6.98
C ARG A 66 -18.51 -5.25 7.54
N SER A 67 -17.22 -5.11 7.84
CA SER A 67 -16.54 -6.19 8.56
C SER A 67 -17.01 -6.18 10.01
N PRO A 68 -17.85 -7.14 10.46
CA PRO A 68 -18.28 -7.17 11.84
C PRO A 68 -17.01 -7.28 12.67
N HIS A 69 -16.85 -6.33 13.58
CA HIS A 69 -15.89 -6.39 14.67
C HIS A 69 -15.87 -7.84 15.16
N ARG A 70 -14.79 -8.58 14.87
CA ARG A 70 -14.54 -9.85 15.53
C ARG A 70 -14.25 -9.45 16.96
N ALA A 71 -15.31 -9.36 17.76
CA ALA A 71 -15.22 -9.09 19.17
C ALA A 71 -14.15 -10.04 19.73
N PRO A 72 -13.23 -9.57 20.59
CA PRO A 72 -12.28 -10.46 21.21
C PRO A 72 -13.08 -11.58 21.91
N VAL A 73 -12.88 -12.81 21.46
CA VAL A 73 -13.37 -14.00 22.16
C VAL A 73 -12.57 -14.08 23.45
N GLY A 74 -13.22 -13.75 24.56
CA GLY A 74 -12.73 -13.91 25.93
C GLY A 74 -13.63 -13.15 26.88
N ASP A 75 -14.14 -13.69 27.98
CA ASP A 75 -13.82 -14.91 28.69
C ASP A 75 -15.06 -15.19 29.56
N SER A 76 -15.70 -16.35 29.41
CA SER A 76 -16.79 -16.74 30.30
C SER A 76 -16.18 -17.13 31.65
N ARG A 77 -16.35 -16.28 32.65
CA ARG A 77 -16.26 -16.66 34.06
C ARG A 77 -17.65 -16.91 34.62
#